data_AF-A0AAD1GWQ2-F1
#
_entry.id   AF-A0AAD1GWQ2-F1
#
_cell.length_a   1.000
_cell.length_b   1.000
_cell.length_c   1.000
_cell.angle_alpha   90.00
_cell.angle_beta   90.00
_cell.angle_gamma   90.00
#
_symmetry.space_group_name_H-M   'P 1'
#
loop_
_entity.id
_entity.type
_entity.pdbx_description
1 polymer ?
#
loop_
_entity_poly.entity_id
_entity_poly.type
_entity_poly.pdbx_seq_one_letter_code
_entity_poly.pdbx_strand_id
1 'polypeptide(L)'
;MWVDNGYTGQVVATSAAKADVTVEVVSGAKPDHGFTVQPRRRVIERTNGWINHRRRIDRYYETTLTAHEGFLYLSQIALLLRQLDRSQLFDTL
;
A
#
# COMPACT_ATOMS: atom_id res chain seq x y z
N MET A 1 -10.30 0.20 1.12
CA MET A 1 -8.93 0.24 0.56
C MET A 1 -8.81 -0.77 -0.57
N TRP A 2 -7.99 -0.46 -1.58
CA TRP A 2 -7.68 -1.39 -2.67
C TRP A 2 -6.47 -2.24 -2.32
N VAL A 3 -6.53 -3.53 -2.65
CA VAL A 3 -5.42 -4.48 -2.45
C VAL A 3 -5.16 -5.29 -3.72
N ASP A 4 -3.97 -5.86 -3.84
CA ASP A 4 -3.67 -6.75 -4.95
C ASP A 4 -4.35 -8.13 -4.79
N ASN A 5 -4.31 -8.92 -5.86
CA ASN A 5 -4.94 -10.25 -5.93
C ASN A 5 -4.33 -11.29 -4.97
N GLY A 6 -3.16 -11.02 -4.37
CA GLY A 6 -2.55 -11.86 -3.35
C GLY A 6 -3.21 -11.72 -1.98
N TYR A 7 -3.87 -10.59 -1.71
CA TYR A 7 -4.60 -10.34 -0.46
C TYR A 7 -6.02 -10.89 -0.51
N THR A 8 -6.15 -12.22 -0.64
CA THR A 8 -7.43 -12.93 -0.64
C THR A 8 -7.57 -13.87 0.57
N GLY A 9 -8.77 -14.41 0.77
CA GLY A 9 -9.03 -15.43 1.79
C GLY A 9 -9.40 -14.90 3.18
N GLN A 10 -9.60 -15.85 4.10
CA GLN A 10 -10.23 -15.59 5.39
C GLN A 10 -9.39 -14.68 6.29
N VAL A 11 -8.06 -14.81 6.25
CA VAL A 11 -7.16 -13.99 7.07
C VAL A 11 -7.32 -12.51 6.75
N VAL A 12 -7.39 -12.17 5.45
CA VAL A 12 -7.59 -10.78 5.01
C VAL A 12 -8.97 -10.28 5.40
N ALA A 13 -10.02 -11.07 5.16
CA ALA A 13 -11.39 -10.70 5.52
C ALA A 13 -11.54 -10.45 7.04
N THR A 14 -11.01 -11.33 7.87
CA THR A 14 -11.07 -11.19 9.33
C THR A 14 -10.22 -10.02 9.83
N SER A 15 -9.05 -9.78 9.24
CA SER A 15 -8.19 -8.64 9.62
C SER A 15 -8.83 -7.31 9.24
N ALA A 16 -9.43 -7.24 8.05
CA ALA A 16 -10.18 -6.09 7.56
C ALA A 16 -11.36 -5.76 8.47
N ALA A 17 -12.15 -6.78 8.87
CA ALA A 17 -13.25 -6.61 9.80
C ALA A 17 -12.79 -6.14 11.19
N LYS A 18 -11.68 -6.69 11.72
CA LYS A 18 -11.10 -6.25 13.00
C LYS A 18 -10.63 -4.80 12.96
N ALA A 19 -10.14 -4.34 11.81
CA ALA A 19 -9.67 -2.98 11.61
C ALA A 19 -10.78 -2.00 11.21
N ASP A 20 -12.03 -2.46 11.06
CA ASP A 20 -13.15 -1.69 10.51
C ASP A 20 -12.84 -1.06 9.14
N VAL A 21 -12.18 -1.83 8.26
CA VAL A 21 -11.79 -1.39 6.92
C VAL A 21 -12.46 -2.26 5.86
N THR A 22 -13.14 -1.64 4.90
CA THR A 22 -13.61 -2.34 3.70
C THR A 22 -12.43 -2.57 2.74
N VAL A 23 -12.21 -3.81 2.31
CA VAL A 23 -11.15 -4.18 1.36
C VAL A 23 -11.77 -4.57 0.02
N GLU A 24 -11.28 -3.94 -1.05
CA GLU A 24 -11.62 -4.27 -2.44
C GLU A 24 -10.39 -4.90 -3.09
N VAL A 25 -10.48 -6.19 -3.41
CA VAL A 25 -9.42 -6.90 -4.14
C VAL A 25 -9.49 -6.47 -5.60
N VAL A 26 -8.46 -5.77 -6.05
CA VAL A 26 -8.31 -5.40 -7.45
C VAL A 26 -7.76 -6.60 -8.20
N SER A 27 -8.67 -7.34 -8.83
CA SER A 27 -8.36 -8.41 -9.76
C SER A 27 -8.94 -8.07 -11.13
N GLY A 28 -8.14 -8.27 -12.19
CA GLY A 28 -8.61 -8.18 -13.57
C GLY A 28 -8.92 -9.56 -14.12
N ALA A 29 -9.74 -9.61 -15.17
CA ALA A 29 -9.90 -10.81 -15.97
C ALA A 29 -8.51 -11.34 -16.38
N LYS A 30 -8.31 -12.65 -16.28
CA LYS A 30 -7.11 -13.29 -16.81
C LYS A 30 -7.13 -13.04 -18.32
N PRO A 31 -6.14 -12.34 -18.90
CA PRO A 31 -6.16 -12.09 -20.33
C PRO A 31 -6.04 -13.41 -21.07
N ASP A 32 -6.91 -13.64 -22.05
CA ASP A 32 -6.81 -14.78 -22.96
C ASP A 32 -5.56 -14.66 -23.83
N HIS A 33 -5.21 -13.43 -24.23
CA HIS A 33 -3.95 -13.07 -24.89
C HIS A 33 -3.48 -11.65 -24.48
N GLY A 34 -2.17 -11.45 -24.33
CA GLY A 34 -1.57 -10.13 -24.07
C GLY A 34 -1.72 -9.61 -22.63
N PHE A 35 -1.55 -8.30 -22.45
CA PHE A 35 -1.64 -7.62 -21.15
C PHE A 35 -2.92 -6.79 -21.06
N THR A 36 -3.77 -7.09 -20.07
CA THR A 36 -4.95 -6.28 -19.74
C THR A 36 -4.65 -5.35 -18.58
N VAL A 37 -4.84 -4.04 -18.79
CA VAL A 37 -4.67 -3.03 -17.75
C VAL A 37 -5.73 -3.24 -16.66
N GLN A 38 -5.29 -3.40 -15.41
CA GLN A 38 -6.19 -3.52 -14.27
C GLN A 38 -6.51 -2.13 -13.69
N PRO A 39 -7.79 -1.78 -13.55
CA PRO A 39 -8.18 -0.51 -12.92
C PRO A 39 -7.58 -0.38 -11.53
N ARG A 40 -7.05 0.81 -11.17
CA ARG A 40 -6.45 1.12 -9.85
C ARG A 40 -5.19 0.35 -9.44
N ARG A 41 -4.72 -0.64 -10.20
CA ARG A 41 -3.48 -1.39 -9.90
C ARG A 41 -2.25 -0.49 -9.72
N ARG A 42 -2.13 0.56 -10.53
CA ARG A 42 -1.05 1.56 -10.39
C ARG A 42 -1.04 2.27 -9.04
N VAL A 43 -2.21 2.45 -8.41
CA VAL A 43 -2.31 3.07 -7.08
C VAL A 43 -1.75 2.13 -6.03
N ILE A 44 -2.14 0.86 -6.05
CA ILE A 44 -1.65 -0.18 -5.14
C ILE A 44 -0.13 -0.34 -5.27
N GLU A 45 0.35 -0.57 -6.49
CA GLU A 45 1.78 -0.79 -6.76
C GLU A 45 2.63 0.44 -6.42
N ARG A 46 2.09 1.66 -6.58
CA ARG A 46 2.79 2.87 -6.15
C ARG A 46 2.93 2.93 -4.63
N THR A 47 1.89 2.60 -3.88
CA THR A 47 1.95 2.54 -2.41
C THR A 47 2.96 1.50 -1.95
N ASN A 48 2.95 0.30 -2.54
CA ASN A 48 3.93 -0.75 -2.25
C ASN A 48 5.35 -0.32 -2.63
N GLY A 49 5.52 0.33 -3.79
CA GLY A 49 6.81 0.89 -4.21
C GLY A 49 7.34 1.94 -3.23
N TRP A 50 6.47 2.80 -2.69
CA TRP A 50 6.86 3.72 -1.63
C TRP A 50 7.28 2.98 -0.37
N ILE A 51 6.53 1.97 0.09
CA ILE A 51 6.89 1.15 1.25
C ILE A 51 8.28 0.53 1.06
N ASN A 52 8.48 -0.18 -0.05
CA ASN A 52 9.72 -0.90 -0.34
C ASN A 52 10.93 0.04 -0.54
N HIS A 53 10.71 1.28 -0.98
CA HIS A 53 11.79 2.26 -1.08
C HIS A 53 12.45 2.58 0.27
N ARG A 54 11.77 2.30 1.40
CA ARG A 54 12.35 2.44 2.74
C ARG A 54 13.04 1.13 3.08
N ARG A 55 14.36 1.10 2.93
CA ARG A 55 15.19 -0.12 3.04
C ARG A 55 14.91 -0.99 4.28
N ARG A 56 14.51 -0.39 5.42
CA ARG A 56 14.16 -1.15 6.64
C ARG A 56 12.92 -2.05 6.49
N ILE A 57 12.05 -1.77 5.51
CA ILE A 57 10.79 -2.50 5.28
C ILE A 57 10.88 -3.43 4.06
N ASP A 58 11.84 -3.20 3.16
CA ASP A 58 12.02 -4.01 1.93
C ASP A 58 12.28 -5.50 2.21
N ARG A 59 12.88 -5.79 3.37
CA ARG A 59 13.07 -7.15 3.88
C ARG A 59 12.69 -7.16 5.36
N TYR A 60 12.34 -8.33 5.88
CA TYR A 60 12.04 -8.54 7.31
C TYR A 60 13.30 -8.37 8.17
N TYR A 61 13.82 -7.15 8.25
CA TYR A 61 14.98 -6.78 9.07
C TYR A 61 14.62 -6.67 10.55
N GLU A 62 13.37 -6.34 10.83
CA GLU A 62 12.88 -6.14 12.19
C GLU A 62 12.57 -7.49 12.86
N THR A 63 13.04 -7.64 14.10
CA THR A 63 12.89 -8.89 14.88
C THR A 63 11.46 -9.14 15.33
N THR A 64 10.65 -8.09 15.46
CA THR A 64 9.26 -8.18 15.94
C THR A 64 8.30 -7.55 14.94
N LEU A 65 7.08 -8.07 14.90
CA LEU A 65 6.01 -7.51 14.07
C LEU A 65 5.66 -6.07 14.51
N THR A 66 5.71 -5.78 15.82
CA THR A 66 5.46 -4.44 16.35
C THR A 66 6.48 -3.43 15.86
N ALA A 67 7.77 -3.79 15.81
CA ALA A 67 8.80 -2.91 15.26
C ALA A 67 8.58 -2.68 13.75
N HIS A 68 8.30 -3.75 12.99
CA HIS A 68 8.00 -3.66 11.57
C HIS A 68 6.80 -2.75 11.28
N GLU A 69 5.71 -2.91 12.05
CA GLU A 69 4.52 -2.07 11.97
C GLU A 69 4.84 -0.59 12.28
N GLY A 70 5.64 -0.33 13.32
CA GLY A 70 6.11 1.02 13.64
C GLY A 70 6.87 1.68 12.49
N PHE A 71 7.79 0.95 11.84
CA PHE A 71 8.49 1.46 10.66
C PHE A 71 7.57 1.69 9.47
N LEU A 72 6.56 0.82 9.27
CA LEU A 72 5.53 1.04 8.27
C LEU A 72 4.83 2.38 8.49
N TYR A 73 4.36 2.66 9.71
CA TYR A 73 3.72 3.94 10.03
C TYR A 73 4.65 5.14 9.82
N LEU A 74 5.89 5.08 10.31
CA LEU A 74 6.88 6.14 10.11
C LEU A 74 7.12 6.41 8.61
N SER A 75 7.16 5.34 7.79
CA SER A 75 7.35 5.48 6.34
C SER A 75 6.21 6.23 5.65
N GLN A 76 4.96 5.98 6.06
CA GLN A 76 3.78 6.61 5.49
C GLN A 76 3.61 8.05 5.99
N ILE A 77 3.86 8.30 7.28
CA ILE A 77 3.88 9.66 7.84
C ILE A 77 4.89 10.53 7.11
N ALA A 78 6.13 10.05 6.93
CA ALA A 78 7.17 10.78 6.21
C ALA A 78 6.85 11.01 4.71
N LEU A 79 5.99 10.18 4.11
CA LEU A 79 5.48 10.41 2.76
C LEU A 79 4.44 11.53 2.74
N LEU A 80 3.45 11.45 3.62
CA LEU A 80 2.36 12.40 3.72
C LEU A 80 2.88 13.80 4.07
N LEU A 81 3.85 13.91 4.98
CA LEU A 81 4.51 15.18 5.29
C LEU A 81 5.19 15.81 4.06
N ARG A 82 5.88 15.01 3.23
CA ARG A 82 6.48 15.50 1.98
C ARG A 82 5.45 15.91 0.93
N GLN A 83 4.26 15.29 0.94
CA GLN A 83 3.17 15.67 0.04
C GLN A 83 2.49 16.96 0.49
N LEU A 84 2.32 17.15 1.80
CA LEU A 84 1.81 18.39 2.38
C LEU A 84 2.73 19.58 2.08
N ASP A 85 4.04 19.40 2.25
CA ASP A 85 5.02 20.44 1.91
C ASP A 85 5.00 20.77 0.40
N ARG A 86 4.81 19.77 -0.45
CA ARG A 86 4.62 19.98 -1.89
C ARG A 86 3.35 20.79 -2.21
N SER A 87 2.25 20.62 -1.48
CA SER A 87 1.08 21.49 -1.67
C SER A 87 1.35 22.93 -1.23
N GLN A 88 2.15 23.15 -0.19
CA GLN A 88 2.53 24.50 0.25
C GLN A 88 3.40 25.25 -0.78
N LEU A 89 4.15 24.52 -1.61
CA LEU A 89 4.90 25.08 -2.75
C LEU A 89 4.00 25.53 -3.92
N PHE A 90 2.73 25.11 -3.98
CA PHE A 90 1.77 25.56 -5.00
C PHE A 90 0.76 26.60 -4.47
N ASP A 91 0.64 26.76 -3.14
CA ASP A 91 -0.20 27.78 -2.50
C ASP A 91 0.48 29.17 -2.41
N THR A 92 1.75 29.28 -2.84
CA THR A 92 2.55 30.52 -2.79
C THR A 92 2.90 31.10 -4.17
N LEU A 93 2.21 30.69 -5.23
CA LEU A 93 2.22 31.29 -6.57
C LEU A 93 0.81 31.78 -6.94
#